data_AF-A0A4Q0T8C2-F1
#
_entry.id   AF-A0A4Q0T8C2-F1
#
_cell.length_a   1.000
_cell.length_b   1.000
_cell.length_c   1.000
_cell.angle_alpha   90.00
_cell.angle_beta   90.00
_cell.angle_gamma   90.00
#
_symmetry.space_group_name_H-M   'P 1'
#
loop_
_entity.id
_entity.type
_entity.pdbx_description
1 polymer ?
#
loop_
_entity_poly.entity_id
_entity_poly.type
_entity_poly.pdbx_seq_one_letter_code
_entity_poly.pdbx_strand_id
1 'polypeptide(L)'
;MARLHSEVNHPDNQIPLCARCHSQFDKPRTREEYEQLAAIKISILRQQMQRSLRGDYQLEASIDEVISLLGEVDFSDENTNNLQFDAKSLDQKFDASLPGPTRRKIKHHVADYYSHIKRGFRDLEMQTPMASEVIYTQVRSFYKKQKSLGLSQPEIFLNIVLWLRSNTASHSFDAPEIIASFFVQNCEVFD
;
A
#
# COMPACT_ATOMS: atom_id res chain seq x y z
N MET A 1 -14.42 -24.71 11.14
CA MET A 1 -13.65 -23.65 10.43
C MET A 1 -13.06 -24.25 9.17
N ALA A 2 -12.98 -23.49 8.07
CA ALA A 2 -12.36 -23.96 6.84
C ALA A 2 -10.85 -24.18 7.06
N ARG A 3 -10.29 -25.27 6.53
CA ARG A 3 -8.85 -25.52 6.56
C ARG A 3 -8.15 -24.46 5.70
N LEU A 4 -7.01 -23.96 6.18
CA LEU A 4 -6.21 -23.00 5.41
C LEU A 4 -5.42 -23.71 4.31
N HIS A 5 -5.15 -25.00 4.48
CA HIS A 5 -4.50 -25.85 3.49
C HIS A 5 -5.22 -27.20 3.35
N SER A 6 -5.14 -27.80 2.17
CA SER A 6 -5.79 -29.10 1.85
C SER A 6 -5.22 -30.24 2.70
N GLU A 7 -3.91 -30.26 2.89
CA GLU A 7 -3.21 -31.22 3.76
C GLU A 7 -3.43 -30.91 5.25
N VAL A 8 -3.91 -31.90 6.00
CA VAL A 8 -4.32 -31.75 7.41
C VAL A 8 -3.19 -31.25 8.30
N ASN A 9 -2.00 -31.82 8.16
CA ASN A 9 -0.86 -31.53 9.03
C ASN A 9 0.02 -30.39 8.53
N HIS A 10 -0.39 -29.67 7.48
CA HIS A 10 0.37 -28.55 6.96
C HIS A 10 0.61 -27.50 8.07
N PRO A 11 1.79 -26.86 8.13
CA PRO A 11 2.08 -25.81 9.11
C PRO A 11 1.03 -24.70 9.17
N ASP A 12 0.40 -24.35 8.03
CA ASP A 12 -0.69 -23.36 7.98
C ASP A 12 -1.95 -23.79 8.72
N ASN A 13 -2.15 -25.08 8.97
CA ASN A 13 -3.24 -25.60 9.79
C ASN A 13 -2.89 -25.71 11.29
N GLN A 14 -1.64 -25.43 11.71
CA GLN A 14 -1.18 -25.57 13.10
C GLN A 14 -0.91 -24.23 13.80
N ILE A 15 -1.39 -24.01 15.03
CA ILE A 15 -1.13 -22.76 15.76
C ILE A 15 0.00 -22.97 16.77
N PRO A 16 1.20 -22.40 16.53
CA PRO A 16 2.29 -22.50 17.50
C PRO A 16 2.01 -21.61 18.71
N LEU A 17 2.13 -22.18 19.92
CA LEU A 17 1.97 -21.48 21.19
C LEU A 17 3.19 -21.74 22.07
N CYS A 18 3.59 -20.77 22.89
CA CYS A 18 4.57 -21.04 23.94
C CYS A 18 3.96 -21.95 25.03
N ALA A 19 4.79 -22.58 25.84
CA ALA A 19 4.34 -23.52 26.87
C ALA A 19 3.26 -22.94 27.81
N ARG A 20 3.39 -21.65 28.17
CA ARG A 20 2.42 -20.94 29.01
C ARG A 20 1.07 -20.76 28.30
N CYS A 21 1.08 -20.24 27.08
CA CYS A 21 -0.14 -19.99 26.29
C CYS A 21 -0.84 -21.31 25.92
N HIS A 22 -0.08 -22.35 25.61
CA HIS A 22 -0.62 -23.70 25.40
C HIS A 22 -1.33 -24.19 26.67
N SER A 23 -0.68 -24.09 27.84
CA SER A 23 -1.26 -24.57 29.10
C SER A 23 -2.53 -23.83 29.51
N GLN A 24 -2.61 -22.53 29.23
CA GLN A 24 -3.81 -21.71 29.47
C GLN A 24 -4.95 -22.12 28.55
N PHE A 25 -4.65 -22.29 27.26
CA PHE A 25 -5.64 -22.66 26.25
C PHE A 25 -6.19 -24.08 26.42
N ASP A 26 -5.40 -25.03 26.94
CA ASP A 26 -5.81 -26.44 27.01
C ASP A 26 -6.79 -26.73 28.17
N LYS A 27 -6.97 -25.80 29.13
CA LYS A 27 -7.70 -26.03 30.39
C LYS A 27 -8.54 -24.80 30.86
N PRO A 28 -9.80 -24.65 30.43
CA PRO A 28 -10.52 -25.44 29.44
C PRO A 28 -10.30 -24.94 28.02
N ARG A 29 -10.21 -25.87 27.08
CA ARG A 29 -10.22 -25.54 25.65
C ARG A 29 -11.61 -25.09 25.20
N THR A 30 -11.74 -23.82 24.86
CA THR A 30 -12.98 -23.25 24.32
C THR A 30 -12.89 -23.03 22.82
N ARG A 31 -14.05 -23.04 22.14
CA ARG A 31 -14.12 -22.76 20.71
C ARG A 31 -13.79 -21.28 20.46
N GLU A 32 -14.27 -20.41 21.33
CA GLU A 32 -14.10 -18.97 21.26
C GLU A 32 -12.62 -18.57 21.31
N GLU A 33 -11.85 -19.10 22.26
CA GLU A 33 -10.41 -18.84 22.34
C GLU A 33 -9.65 -19.42 21.13
N TYR A 34 -10.06 -20.59 20.63
CA TYR A 34 -9.46 -21.14 19.41
C TYR A 34 -9.69 -20.24 18.21
N GLU A 35 -10.91 -19.71 18.05
CA GLU A 35 -11.25 -18.78 16.97
C GLU A 35 -10.45 -17.48 17.08
N GLN A 36 -10.20 -16.98 18.29
CA GLN A 36 -9.31 -15.82 18.52
C GLN A 36 -7.86 -16.11 18.12
N LEU A 37 -7.30 -17.25 18.55
CA LEU A 37 -5.93 -17.65 18.19
C LEU A 37 -5.77 -17.87 16.68
N ALA A 38 -6.79 -18.47 16.03
CA ALA A 38 -6.82 -18.64 14.59
C ALA A 38 -6.85 -17.29 13.86
N ALA A 39 -7.65 -16.33 14.34
CA ALA A 39 -7.68 -14.98 13.79
C ALA A 39 -6.33 -14.27 13.92
N ILE A 40 -5.65 -14.39 15.06
CA ILE A 40 -4.29 -13.87 15.26
C ILE A 40 -3.34 -14.49 14.23
N LYS A 41 -3.33 -15.82 14.10
CA LYS A 41 -2.46 -16.50 13.12
C LYS A 41 -2.73 -16.03 11.69
N ILE A 42 -4.00 -15.96 11.28
CA ILE A 42 -4.38 -15.50 9.93
C ILE A 42 -3.87 -14.08 9.70
N SER A 43 -3.97 -13.18 10.68
CA SER A 43 -3.46 -11.81 10.55
C SER A 43 -1.93 -11.77 10.40
N ILE A 44 -1.19 -12.63 11.12
CA ILE A 44 0.27 -12.75 11.00
C ILE A 44 0.65 -13.30 9.62
N LEU A 45 -0.01 -14.36 9.14
CA LEU A 45 0.25 -14.93 7.81
C LEU A 45 0.02 -13.89 6.71
N ARG A 46 -1.06 -13.11 6.80
CA ARG A 46 -1.31 -11.99 5.89
C ARG A 46 -0.19 -10.96 5.93
N GLN A 47 0.27 -10.56 7.11
CA GLN A 47 1.37 -9.61 7.24
C GLN A 47 2.69 -10.15 6.66
N GLN A 48 2.98 -11.45 6.84
CA GLN A 48 4.16 -12.10 6.26
C GLN A 48 4.09 -12.14 4.74
N MET A 49 2.94 -12.53 4.19
CA MET A 49 2.70 -12.50 2.74
C MET A 49 2.92 -11.09 2.18
N GLN A 50 2.35 -10.06 2.83
CA GLN A 50 2.55 -8.67 2.44
C GLN A 50 4.02 -8.23 2.50
N ARG A 51 4.78 -8.68 3.50
CA ARG A 51 6.23 -8.41 3.60
C ARG A 51 7.01 -9.07 2.47
N SER A 52 6.74 -10.34 2.18
CA SER A 52 7.37 -11.08 1.07
C SER A 52 7.10 -10.40 -0.26
N LEU A 53 5.83 -10.06 -0.53
CA LEU A 53 5.42 -9.36 -1.75
C LEU A 53 6.19 -8.06 -1.98
N ARG A 54 6.46 -7.29 -0.92
CA ARG A 54 7.27 -6.06 -1.04
C ARG A 54 8.74 -6.34 -1.31
N GLY A 55 9.30 -7.42 -0.74
CA GLY A 55 10.68 -7.81 -0.98
C GLY A 55 10.94 -8.31 -2.40
N ASP A 56 9.95 -8.95 -3.01
CA ASP A 56 10.05 -9.52 -4.37
C ASP A 56 9.98 -8.46 -5.48
N TYR A 57 9.46 -7.26 -5.18
CA TYR A 57 9.37 -6.14 -6.11
C TYR A 57 10.43 -5.09 -5.77
N GLN A 58 11.51 -5.02 -6.54
CA GLN A 58 12.47 -3.93 -6.44
C GLN A 58 11.97 -2.73 -7.27
N LEU A 59 11.92 -1.56 -6.65
CA LEU A 59 11.60 -0.31 -7.33
C LEU A 59 12.90 0.34 -7.82
N GLU A 60 12.87 1.00 -8.97
CA GLU A 60 14.07 1.71 -9.44
C GLU A 60 14.47 2.84 -8.50
N ALA A 61 15.78 3.01 -8.30
CA ALA A 61 16.36 4.07 -7.47
C ALA A 61 15.91 5.47 -7.94
N SER A 62 15.54 5.64 -9.21
CA SER A 62 15.01 6.88 -9.77
C SER A 62 13.71 7.38 -9.09
N ILE A 63 12.99 6.53 -8.36
CA ILE A 63 11.87 6.98 -7.52
C ILE A 63 12.34 7.90 -6.39
N ASP A 64 13.57 7.71 -5.86
CA ASP A 64 14.11 8.54 -4.78
C ASP A 64 14.20 10.00 -5.18
N GLU A 65 14.52 10.27 -6.45
CA GLU A 65 14.58 11.62 -6.99
C GLU A 65 13.19 12.26 -6.95
N VAL A 66 12.14 11.53 -7.35
CA VAL A 66 10.75 12.01 -7.32
C VAL A 66 10.25 12.23 -5.88
N ILE A 67 10.60 11.34 -4.95
CA ILE A 67 10.21 11.47 -3.53
C ILE A 67 10.96 12.63 -2.88
N SER A 68 12.24 12.80 -3.19
CA SER A 68 13.07 13.90 -2.69
C SER A 68 12.58 15.26 -3.20
N LEU A 69 12.20 15.35 -4.47
CA LEU A 69 11.55 16.52 -5.07
C LEU A 69 10.26 16.93 -4.34
N LEU A 70 9.55 15.99 -3.69
CA LEU A 70 8.37 16.32 -2.87
C LEU A 70 8.72 16.83 -1.48
N GLY A 71 9.86 16.41 -0.92
CA GLY A 71 10.35 16.92 0.36
C GLY A 71 10.84 18.36 0.30
N GLU A 72 11.18 18.85 -0.89
CA GLU A 72 11.64 20.22 -1.15
C GLU A 72 10.49 21.18 -1.53
N VAL A 73 9.25 20.69 -1.64
CA VAL A 73 8.10 21.54 -1.97
C VAL A 73 7.75 22.41 -0.77
N ASP A 74 8.01 23.70 -0.89
CA ASP A 74 7.50 24.71 0.02
C ASP A 74 6.06 25.09 -0.36
N PHE A 75 5.12 24.78 0.54
CA PHE A 75 3.68 25.12 0.39
C PHE A 75 3.37 26.56 0.79
N SER A 76 4.38 27.37 1.12
CA SER A 76 4.21 28.81 1.39
C SER A 76 3.85 29.61 0.13
N ASP A 77 4.10 29.06 -1.07
CA ASP A 77 3.67 29.66 -2.33
C ASP A 77 2.18 29.35 -2.60
N GLU A 78 1.32 30.33 -2.30
CA GLU A 78 -0.14 30.33 -2.57
C GLU A 78 -0.53 30.17 -4.07
N ASN A 79 0.45 29.98 -4.96
CA ASN A 79 0.26 29.76 -6.39
C ASN A 79 0.04 28.27 -6.75
N THR A 80 -0.42 27.45 -5.81
CA THR A 80 -1.03 26.17 -6.12
C THR A 80 -2.29 26.43 -6.95
N ASN A 81 -2.11 26.51 -8.26
CA ASN A 81 -3.18 26.55 -9.23
C ASN A 81 -4.19 25.48 -8.83
N ASN A 82 -5.36 25.98 -8.43
CA ASN A 82 -6.54 25.24 -8.05
C ASN A 82 -7.07 24.53 -9.30
N LEU A 83 -6.29 23.58 -9.82
CA LEU A 83 -6.72 22.63 -10.82
C LEU A 83 -7.88 21.91 -10.14
N GLN A 84 -9.09 22.18 -10.62
CA GLN A 84 -10.27 21.40 -10.26
C GLN A 84 -9.99 19.96 -10.68
N PHE A 85 -9.32 19.22 -9.80
CA PHE A 85 -9.21 17.79 -9.90
C PHE A 85 -10.62 17.25 -9.84
N ASP A 86 -10.96 16.42 -10.83
CA ASP A 86 -12.28 15.83 -10.87
C ASP A 86 -12.39 14.80 -9.74
N ALA A 87 -12.80 15.29 -8.57
CA ALA A 87 -13.08 14.47 -7.39
C ALA A 87 -14.13 13.39 -7.71
N LYS A 88 -14.98 13.59 -8.73
CA LYS A 88 -15.93 12.56 -9.20
C LYS A 88 -15.21 11.38 -9.85
N SER A 89 -14.07 11.60 -10.51
CA SER A 89 -13.27 10.51 -11.08
C SER A 89 -12.65 9.61 -10.00
N LEU A 90 -12.28 10.18 -8.84
CA LEU A 90 -11.74 9.39 -7.71
C LEU A 90 -12.82 8.57 -7.00
N ASP A 91 -14.01 9.14 -6.83
CA ASP A 91 -15.12 8.42 -6.17
C ASP A 91 -15.52 7.15 -6.92
N GLN A 92 -15.35 7.13 -8.25
CA GLN A 92 -15.60 5.94 -9.08
C GLN A 92 -14.55 4.83 -8.90
N LYS A 93 -13.36 5.15 -8.38
CA LYS A 93 -12.27 4.18 -8.14
C LYS A 93 -12.34 3.52 -6.77
N PHE A 94 -13.06 4.11 -5.82
CA PHE A 94 -13.11 3.63 -4.45
C PHE A 94 -14.25 2.64 -4.22
N ASP A 95 -13.93 1.39 -3.91
CA ASP A 95 -14.94 0.38 -3.54
C ASP A 95 -15.41 0.55 -2.09
N ALA A 96 -16.48 -0.15 -1.67
CA ALA A 96 -17.05 -0.02 -0.33
C ALA A 96 -16.10 -0.39 0.83
N SER A 97 -14.99 -1.10 0.55
CA SER A 97 -14.03 -1.51 1.57
C SER A 97 -13.13 -0.36 2.04
N LEU A 98 -12.94 0.67 1.21
CA LEU A 98 -12.04 1.78 1.53
C LEU A 98 -12.65 2.74 2.58
N PRO A 99 -12.01 2.93 3.76
CA PRO A 99 -12.52 3.80 4.81
C PRO A 99 -12.66 5.25 4.36
N GLY A 100 -13.72 5.93 4.84
CA GLY A 100 -13.98 7.34 4.55
C GLY A 100 -12.79 8.28 4.84
N PRO A 101 -12.06 8.14 5.97
CA PRO A 101 -10.86 8.93 6.23
C PRO A 101 -9.77 8.75 5.17
N THR A 102 -9.52 7.52 4.72
CA THR A 102 -8.52 7.22 3.68
C THR A 102 -8.92 7.84 2.35
N ARG A 103 -10.20 7.76 1.96
CA ARG A 103 -10.70 8.45 0.74
C ARG A 103 -10.45 9.95 0.80
N ARG A 104 -10.76 10.57 1.94
CA ARG A 104 -10.57 12.02 2.13
C ARG A 104 -9.09 12.40 2.04
N LYS A 105 -8.20 11.62 2.65
CA LYS A 105 -6.75 11.81 2.53
C LYS A 105 -6.29 11.75 1.07
N ILE A 106 -6.66 10.68 0.35
CA ILE A 106 -6.28 10.53 -1.07
C ILE A 106 -6.73 11.74 -1.88
N LYS A 107 -7.98 12.19 -1.68
CA LYS A 107 -8.52 13.37 -2.37
C LYS A 107 -7.74 14.65 -2.07
N HIS A 108 -7.43 14.92 -0.80
CA HIS A 108 -6.64 16.09 -0.43
C HIS A 108 -5.22 16.01 -1.00
N HIS A 109 -4.54 14.87 -0.86
CA HIS A 109 -3.20 14.69 -1.43
C HIS A 109 -3.18 14.90 -2.95
N VAL A 110 -4.19 14.42 -3.67
CA VAL A 110 -4.29 14.66 -5.12
C VAL A 110 -4.54 16.14 -5.41
N ALA A 111 -5.45 16.80 -4.68
CA ALA A 111 -5.76 18.20 -4.89
C ALA A 111 -4.53 19.10 -4.65
N ASP A 112 -3.78 18.84 -3.58
CA ASP A 112 -2.70 19.72 -3.13
C ASP A 112 -1.38 19.43 -3.87
N TYR A 113 -1.08 18.17 -4.22
CA TYR A 113 0.26 17.76 -4.66
C TYR A 113 0.35 17.26 -6.11
N TYR A 114 -0.76 16.95 -6.79
CA TYR A 114 -0.68 16.25 -8.09
C TYR A 114 0.14 17.01 -9.13
N SER A 115 -0.05 18.34 -9.23
CA SER A 115 0.66 19.17 -10.22
C SER A 115 2.17 19.17 -9.98
N HIS A 116 2.59 19.20 -8.72
CA HIS A 116 3.99 19.14 -8.29
C HIS A 116 4.60 17.77 -8.61
N ILE A 117 3.92 16.68 -8.24
CA ILE A 117 4.37 15.32 -8.56
C ILE A 117 4.51 15.13 -10.07
N LYS A 118 3.53 15.61 -10.85
CA LYS A 118 3.56 15.53 -12.31
C LYS A 118 4.71 16.33 -12.93
N ARG A 119 5.08 17.47 -12.34
CA ARG A 119 6.27 18.22 -12.74
C ARG A 119 7.54 17.44 -12.43
N GLY A 120 7.64 16.88 -11.22
CA GLY A 120 8.78 16.04 -10.83
C GLY A 120 9.00 14.86 -11.77
N PHE A 121 7.95 14.14 -12.16
CA PHE A 121 8.07 13.08 -13.17
C PHE A 121 8.51 13.60 -14.55
N ARG A 122 8.08 14.79 -14.98
CA ARG A 122 8.56 15.38 -16.24
C ARG A 122 10.04 15.74 -16.17
N ASP A 123 10.48 16.31 -15.06
CA ASP A 123 11.88 16.69 -14.86
C ASP A 123 12.77 15.45 -14.79
N LEU A 124 12.29 14.37 -14.15
CA LEU A 124 12.93 13.06 -14.16
C LEU A 124 13.06 12.52 -15.60
N GLU A 125 11.99 12.57 -16.39
CA GLU A 125 11.98 12.10 -17.78
C GLU A 125 12.99 12.87 -18.67
N MET A 126 13.18 14.16 -18.41
CA MET A 126 14.17 14.98 -19.11
C MET A 126 15.62 14.61 -18.78
N GLN A 127 15.88 14.17 -17.55
CA GLN A 127 17.22 13.76 -17.10
C GLN A 127 17.51 12.31 -17.48
N THR A 128 16.51 11.44 -17.32
CA THR A 128 16.59 10.01 -17.55
C THR A 128 15.39 9.55 -18.38
N PRO A 129 15.55 9.42 -19.70
CA PRO A 129 14.49 8.92 -20.57
C PRO A 129 13.95 7.56 -20.11
N MET A 130 12.63 7.37 -20.22
CA MET A 130 11.84 6.20 -19.82
C MET A 130 11.67 5.98 -18.31
N ALA A 131 12.35 6.74 -17.45
CA ALA A 131 12.31 6.50 -16.01
C ALA A 131 10.89 6.62 -15.44
N SER A 132 10.08 7.56 -15.91
CA SER A 132 8.70 7.73 -15.45
C SER A 132 7.82 6.54 -15.84
N GLU A 133 7.96 6.07 -17.08
CA GLU A 133 7.18 4.95 -17.61
C GLU A 133 7.53 3.63 -16.90
N VAL A 134 8.81 3.42 -16.60
CA VAL A 134 9.26 2.24 -15.84
C VAL A 134 8.65 2.26 -14.44
N ILE A 135 8.72 3.40 -13.74
CA ILE A 135 8.11 3.54 -12.41
C ILE A 135 6.60 3.27 -12.45
N TYR A 136 5.87 3.85 -13.41
CA TYR A 136 4.43 3.67 -13.54
C TYR A 136 4.09 2.19 -13.75
N THR A 137 4.85 1.53 -14.62
CA THR A 137 4.71 0.10 -14.91
C THR A 137 4.99 -0.77 -13.69
N GLN A 138 6.00 -0.44 -12.88
CA GLN A 138 6.34 -1.17 -11.67
C GLN A 138 5.22 -1.05 -10.61
N VAL A 139 4.73 0.17 -10.37
CA VAL A 139 3.61 0.42 -9.43
C VAL A 139 2.37 -0.33 -9.89
N ARG A 140 2.03 -0.25 -11.17
CA ARG A 140 0.88 -0.95 -11.75
C ARG A 140 1.01 -2.47 -11.64
N SER A 141 2.19 -2.99 -11.90
CA SER A 141 2.47 -4.43 -11.81
C SER A 141 2.35 -4.92 -10.37
N PHE A 142 2.84 -4.13 -9.40
CA PHE A 142 2.71 -4.42 -7.99
C PHE A 142 1.25 -4.37 -7.52
N TYR A 143 0.48 -3.38 -7.97
CA TYR A 143 -0.97 -3.30 -7.75
C TYR A 143 -1.70 -4.54 -8.30
N LYS A 144 -1.49 -4.87 -9.58
CA LYS A 144 -2.15 -6.01 -10.24
C LYS A 144 -1.85 -7.33 -9.55
N LYS A 145 -0.62 -7.53 -9.08
CA LYS A 145 -0.24 -8.71 -8.31
C LYS A 145 -1.04 -8.82 -7.03
N GLN A 146 -1.16 -7.73 -6.26
CA GLN A 146 -1.95 -7.73 -5.04
C GLN A 146 -3.45 -7.93 -5.31
N LYS A 147 -4.00 -7.33 -6.37
CA LYS A 147 -5.39 -7.55 -6.81
C LYS A 147 -5.63 -9.03 -7.15
N SER A 148 -4.68 -9.68 -7.84
CA SER A 148 -4.76 -11.12 -8.19
C SER A 148 -4.78 -12.04 -6.96
N LEU A 149 -4.26 -11.56 -5.83
CA LEU A 149 -4.24 -12.26 -4.55
C LEU A 149 -5.49 -11.97 -3.69
N GLY A 150 -6.44 -11.16 -4.21
CA GLY A 150 -7.70 -10.85 -3.54
C GLY A 150 -7.57 -9.86 -2.38
N LEU A 151 -6.49 -9.06 -2.33
CA LEU A 151 -6.33 -8.04 -1.30
C LEU A 151 -7.35 -6.91 -1.48
N SER A 152 -7.82 -6.35 -0.35
CA SER A 152 -8.75 -5.22 -0.33
C SER A 152 -8.05 -3.90 -0.69
N GLN A 153 -8.82 -2.89 -1.11
CA GLN A 153 -8.25 -1.56 -1.43
C GLN A 153 -7.43 -0.95 -0.27
N PRO A 154 -7.86 -1.02 1.01
CA PRO A 154 -7.05 -0.56 2.13
C PRO A 154 -5.70 -1.27 2.26
N GLU A 155 -5.70 -2.60 2.10
CA GLU A 155 -4.48 -3.41 2.19
C GLU A 155 -3.53 -3.09 1.03
N ILE A 156 -4.07 -2.96 -0.19
CA ILE A 156 -3.32 -2.59 -1.38
C ILE A 156 -2.68 -1.21 -1.22
N PHE A 157 -3.47 -0.21 -0.81
CA PHE A 157 -2.98 1.15 -0.63
C PHE A 157 -1.85 1.19 0.41
N LEU A 158 -2.07 0.57 1.58
CA LEU A 158 -1.06 0.51 2.62
C LEU A 158 0.22 -0.19 2.14
N ASN A 159 0.11 -1.28 1.40
CA ASN A 159 1.28 -1.98 0.87
C ASN A 159 2.06 -1.14 -0.13
N ILE A 160 1.38 -0.38 -1.00
CA ILE A 160 2.04 0.54 -1.94
C ILE A 160 2.78 1.64 -1.18
N VAL A 161 2.16 2.24 -0.16
CA VAL A 161 2.80 3.25 0.70
C VAL A 161 4.03 2.67 1.40
N LEU A 162 3.92 1.49 1.99
CA LEU A 162 5.05 0.82 2.67
C LEU A 162 6.16 0.41 1.69
N TRP A 163 5.79 0.03 0.47
CA TRP A 163 6.74 -0.34 -0.58
C TRP A 163 7.49 0.87 -1.11
N LEU A 164 6.81 1.97 -1.42
CA LEU A 164 7.43 3.25 -1.77
C LEU A 164 8.40 3.72 -0.67
N ARG A 165 7.96 3.61 0.59
CA ARG A 165 8.80 3.95 1.74
C ARG A 165 10.03 3.04 1.88
N SER A 166 9.89 1.73 1.69
CA SER A 166 11.04 0.82 1.86
C SER A 166 12.08 0.96 0.75
N ASN A 167 11.66 1.46 -0.41
CA ASN A 167 12.54 1.70 -1.55
C ASN A 167 13.01 3.16 -1.63
N THR A 168 12.75 3.97 -0.60
CA THR A 168 13.24 5.35 -0.58
C THR A 168 14.04 5.73 0.65
N ALA A 169 15.05 6.56 0.44
CA ALA A 169 15.92 7.10 1.48
C ALA A 169 15.28 8.27 2.25
N SER A 170 14.15 8.80 1.76
CA SER A 170 13.44 9.92 2.37
C SER A 170 12.96 9.60 3.79
N HIS A 171 13.26 10.49 4.73
CA HIS A 171 12.72 10.45 6.10
C HIS A 171 11.27 10.95 6.21
N SER A 172 10.67 11.45 5.11
CA SER A 172 9.30 11.91 5.10
C SER A 172 8.33 10.74 5.25
N PHE A 173 7.49 10.81 6.28
CA PHE A 173 6.43 9.83 6.51
C PHE A 173 5.25 10.04 5.55
N ASP A 174 5.04 11.28 5.09
CA ASP A 174 3.85 11.67 4.33
C ASP A 174 4.06 11.54 2.81
N ALA A 175 5.29 11.74 2.31
CA ALA A 175 5.58 11.71 0.88
C ALA A 175 5.19 10.38 0.19
N PRO A 176 5.44 9.18 0.77
CA PRO A 176 4.98 7.93 0.18
C PRO A 176 3.44 7.81 0.09
N GLU A 177 2.70 8.35 1.06
CA GLU A 177 1.22 8.36 1.05
C GLU A 177 0.68 9.31 -0.03
N ILE A 178 1.33 10.45 -0.21
CA ILE A 178 1.03 11.44 -1.25
C ILE A 178 1.27 10.84 -2.66
N ILE A 179 2.41 10.19 -2.88
CA ILE A 179 2.73 9.57 -4.18
C ILE A 179 1.78 8.41 -4.49
N ALA A 180 1.47 7.56 -3.49
CA ALA A 180 0.47 6.51 -3.69
C ALA A 180 -0.89 7.09 -4.13
N SER A 181 -1.29 8.23 -3.55
CA SER A 181 -2.52 8.94 -3.92
C SER A 181 -2.48 9.46 -5.37
N PHE A 182 -1.33 9.94 -5.84
CA PHE A 182 -1.13 10.32 -7.24
C PHE A 182 -1.31 9.14 -8.20
N PHE A 183 -0.80 7.96 -7.86
CA PHE A 183 -0.98 6.76 -8.69
C PHE A 183 -2.43 6.27 -8.74
N VAL A 184 -3.19 6.46 -7.66
CA VAL A 184 -4.65 6.26 -7.68
C VAL A 184 -5.30 7.21 -8.67
N GLN A 185 -4.94 8.50 -8.69
CA GLN A 185 -5.49 9.46 -9.66
C GLN A 185 -5.13 9.10 -11.11
N ASN A 186 -3.89 8.67 -11.39
CA ASN A 186 -3.44 8.35 -12.75
C ASN A 186 -3.89 6.99 -13.29
N CYS A 187 -4.69 6.22 -12.55
CA CYS A 187 -5.16 4.88 -12.97
C CYS A 187 -4.04 3.84 -13.08
N GLU A 188 -2.97 3.97 -12.29
CA GLU A 188 -2.01 2.88 -12.10
C GLU A 188 -2.42 2.00 -10.89
N VAL A 189 -3.34 2.50 -10.06
CA VAL A 189 -3.90 1.85 -8.88
C VAL A 189 -5.42 2.09 -8.87
N PHE A 190 -6.18 1.04 -8.52
CA PHE A 190 -7.65 1.03 -8.49
C PHE A 190 -8.31 1.21 -9.87
N ASP A 191 -7.75 0.53 -10.88
CA ASP A 191 -8.38 0.27 -12.20
C ASP A 191 -9.74 -0.43 -12.08
#